data_AF-A0A673I294-F1
#
_entry.id   AF-A0A673I294-F1
#
_cell.length_a   1.000
_cell.length_b   1.000
_cell.length_c   1.000
_cell.angle_alpha   90.00
_cell.angle_beta   90.00
_cell.angle_gamma   90.00
#
_symmetry.space_group_name_H-M   'P 1'
#
loop_
_entity.id
_entity.type
_entity.pdbx_description
1 polymer ?
#
loop_
_entity_poly.entity_id
_entity_poly.type
_entity_poly.pdbx_seq_one_letter_code
_entity_poly.pdbx_strand_id
1 'polypeptide(L)'
;YLSYMRPILEHVNFVVCQLCALLTAVWFRLYLHPSKTSPFVRHVVATLLGIYFALFCFGWYALHFLLQSGITYGIMILTGVEHMHKYCLVVALGYLSFCQITRVYVFDYGMYSADFTGPMMVITQKITSVAFEIHDGMARKEDQLNQSQKLLAIRRMPSLLEYFSYNCNFMGILAGPTSSYNDYIAFIEGTPYRHRDLETKGKVNGKSRLNDPSPNTEVIRKLATCFISLLVFLSVCKVCPVERNVDDDFIATMPFYAQVVYLYLSMLTTRPKYYFVWTLADAINNAAGFGFNGYDSNGLPRWDLISNLRIMNIELATSFKVFLDNWNIQTAHWLKRSFYYSFVVCLSSDEPFCEDNVHGTVTFITQ
;
A
#
# COMPACT_ATOMS: atom_id res chain seq x y z
N TYR A 1 17.73 -17.64 24.72
CA TYR A 1 17.82 -16.17 24.90
C TYR A 1 17.82 -15.41 23.59
N LEU A 2 18.78 -15.65 22.67
CA LEU A 2 18.82 -15.00 21.34
C LEU A 2 17.57 -15.25 20.46
N SER A 3 16.97 -16.45 20.54
CA SER A 3 15.76 -16.79 19.76
C SER A 3 14.49 -16.08 20.27
N TYR A 4 14.35 -15.85 21.59
CA TYR A 4 13.22 -15.10 22.17
C TYR A 4 13.35 -13.57 22.02
N MET A 5 14.57 -13.04 21.93
CA MET A 5 14.82 -11.60 21.76
C MET A 5 14.64 -11.12 20.32
N ARG A 6 14.81 -12.00 19.33
CA ARG A 6 14.77 -11.66 17.90
C ARG A 6 13.40 -11.11 17.45
N PRO A 7 12.24 -11.68 17.81
CA PRO A 7 10.94 -11.15 17.41
C PRO A 7 10.69 -9.73 17.93
N ILE A 8 11.05 -9.48 19.20
CA ILE A 8 10.91 -8.16 19.84
C ILE A 8 11.82 -7.16 19.13
N LEU A 9 13.06 -7.55 18.86
CA LEU A 9 14.03 -6.70 18.16
C LEU A 9 13.54 -6.30 16.77
N GLU A 10 12.91 -7.20 16.04
CA GLU A 10 12.42 -6.91 14.68
C GLU A 10 11.20 -5.98 14.67
N HIS A 11 10.27 -6.12 15.64
CA HIS A 11 9.17 -5.16 15.82
C HIS A 11 9.70 -3.77 16.22
N VAL A 12 10.70 -3.72 17.10
CA VAL A 12 11.37 -2.47 17.48
C VAL A 12 12.08 -1.86 16.27
N ASN A 13 12.81 -2.66 15.48
CA ASN A 13 13.48 -2.21 14.27
C ASN A 13 12.48 -1.59 13.29
N PHE A 14 11.33 -2.22 13.08
CA PHE A 14 10.27 -1.68 12.23
C PHE A 14 9.79 -0.32 12.71
N VAL A 15 9.47 -0.17 14.00
CA VAL A 15 8.99 1.10 14.57
C VAL A 15 10.08 2.18 14.50
N VAL A 16 11.31 1.85 14.89
CA VAL A 16 12.46 2.77 14.80
C VAL A 16 12.67 3.21 13.36
N CYS A 17 12.58 2.28 12.40
CA CYS A 17 12.76 2.59 11.00
C CYS A 17 11.65 3.52 10.46
N GLN A 18 10.39 3.32 10.86
CA GLN A 18 9.29 4.25 10.53
C GLN A 18 9.50 5.65 11.12
N LEU A 19 10.00 5.75 12.36
CA LEU A 19 10.35 7.04 12.97
C LEU A 19 11.52 7.71 12.24
N CYS A 20 12.55 6.95 11.87
CA CYS A 20 13.64 7.45 11.03
C CYS A 20 13.12 7.92 9.67
N ALA A 21 12.23 7.14 9.03
CA ALA A 21 11.62 7.49 7.76
C ALA A 21 10.80 8.79 7.85
N LEU A 22 10.13 9.06 8.98
CA LEU A 22 9.45 10.33 9.24
C LEU A 22 10.42 11.51 9.27
N LEU A 23 11.54 11.38 9.99
CA LEU A 23 12.58 12.41 10.03
C LEU A 23 13.20 12.62 8.64
N THR A 24 13.50 11.53 7.95
CA THR A 24 14.00 11.53 6.57
C THR A 24 13.00 12.16 5.61
N ALA A 25 11.70 11.98 5.80
CA ALA A 25 10.65 12.61 4.99
C ALA A 25 10.66 14.13 5.13
N VAL A 26 10.78 14.65 6.36
CA VAL A 26 10.93 16.10 6.60
C VAL A 26 12.20 16.62 5.93
N TRP A 27 13.32 15.92 6.10
CA TRP A 27 14.59 16.27 5.43
C TRP A 27 14.46 16.25 3.91
N PHE A 28 13.83 15.22 3.34
CA PHE A 28 13.61 15.07 1.90
C PHE A 28 12.80 16.24 1.35
N ARG A 29 11.76 16.67 2.05
CA ARG A 29 10.95 17.84 1.66
C ARG A 29 11.72 19.16 1.71
N LEU A 30 12.54 19.37 2.76
CA LEU A 30 13.24 20.64 2.98
C LEU A 30 14.44 20.82 2.03
N TYR A 31 15.23 19.76 1.83
CA TYR A 31 16.49 19.82 1.10
C TYR A 31 16.40 19.31 -0.34
N LEU A 32 15.55 18.32 -0.60
CA LEU A 32 15.34 17.74 -1.93
C LEU A 32 14.00 18.18 -2.53
N HIS A 33 13.65 19.44 -2.31
CA HIS A 33 12.45 20.06 -2.88
C HIS A 33 12.52 20.04 -4.42
N PRO A 34 11.43 19.76 -5.14
CA PRO A 34 11.42 19.72 -6.61
C PRO A 34 11.93 20.99 -7.28
N SER A 35 11.71 22.16 -6.66
CA SER A 35 12.20 23.43 -7.18
C SER A 35 13.73 23.63 -7.07
N LYS A 36 14.42 22.81 -6.27
CA LYS A 36 15.86 22.92 -5.98
C LYS A 36 16.66 21.73 -6.49
N THR A 37 16.01 20.61 -6.80
CA THR A 37 16.68 19.33 -7.05
C THR A 37 16.06 18.63 -8.24
N SER A 38 16.89 18.04 -9.09
CA SER A 38 16.41 17.32 -10.28
C SER A 38 15.60 16.07 -9.90
N PRO A 39 14.62 15.68 -10.73
CA PRO A 39 13.83 14.46 -10.51
C PRO A 39 14.70 13.21 -10.41
N PHE A 40 15.79 13.13 -11.18
CA PHE A 40 16.75 12.04 -11.13
C PHE A 40 17.33 11.84 -9.72
N VAL A 41 17.83 12.91 -9.09
CA VAL A 41 18.42 12.83 -7.74
C VAL A 41 17.36 12.43 -6.72
N ARG A 42 16.15 12.99 -6.83
CA ARG A 42 15.04 12.64 -5.94
C ARG A 42 14.66 11.16 -6.06
N HIS A 43 14.60 10.61 -7.28
CA HIS A 43 14.36 9.18 -7.50
C HIS A 43 15.45 8.31 -6.88
N VAL A 44 16.73 8.63 -7.15
CA VAL A 44 17.88 7.88 -6.62
C VAL A 44 17.86 7.87 -5.10
N VAL A 45 17.73 9.05 -4.48
CA VAL A 45 17.72 9.17 -3.01
C VAL A 45 16.53 8.42 -2.41
N ALA A 46 15.33 8.57 -2.98
CA ALA A 46 14.14 7.89 -2.47
C ALA A 46 14.28 6.36 -2.54
N THR A 47 14.88 5.84 -3.61
CA THR A 47 15.13 4.40 -3.82
C THR A 47 16.20 3.87 -2.88
N LEU A 48 17.35 4.55 -2.77
CA LEU A 48 18.46 4.10 -1.92
C LEU A 48 18.09 4.08 -0.44
N LEU A 49 17.37 5.11 0.03
CA LEU A 49 16.85 5.15 1.40
C LEU A 49 15.84 4.03 1.65
N GLY A 50 14.97 3.73 0.68
CA GLY A 50 14.00 2.65 0.83
C GLY A 50 14.67 1.28 0.88
N ILE A 51 15.62 1.02 0.00
CA ILE A 51 16.43 -0.22 0.03
C ILE A 51 17.19 -0.32 1.35
N TYR A 52 17.79 0.77 1.84
CA TYR A 52 18.47 0.80 3.13
C TYR A 52 17.52 0.43 4.29
N PHE A 53 16.33 1.04 4.35
CA PHE A 53 15.33 0.74 5.36
C PHE A 53 14.79 -0.70 5.28
N ALA A 54 14.61 -1.22 4.06
CA ALA A 54 14.22 -2.62 3.86
C ALA A 54 15.32 -3.58 4.33
N LEU A 55 16.59 -3.33 3.99
CA LEU A 55 17.72 -4.13 4.47
C LEU A 55 17.88 -4.05 5.99
N PHE A 56 17.63 -2.88 6.60
CA PHE A 56 17.67 -2.72 8.05
C PHE A 56 16.58 -3.53 8.76
N CYS A 57 15.35 -3.53 8.24
CA CYS A 57 14.22 -4.23 8.86
C CYS A 57 14.22 -5.74 8.58
N PHE A 58 14.56 -6.15 7.36
CA PHE A 58 14.36 -7.52 6.87
C PHE A 58 15.67 -8.22 6.48
N GLY A 59 16.83 -7.58 6.59
CA GLY A 59 18.11 -8.14 6.19
C GLY A 59 18.11 -8.57 4.72
N TRP A 60 18.71 -9.73 4.43
CA TRP A 60 18.80 -10.28 3.09
C TRP A 60 17.45 -10.61 2.45
N TYR A 61 16.37 -10.77 3.22
CA TYR A 61 15.03 -10.98 2.65
C TYR A 61 14.55 -9.78 1.83
N ALA A 62 15.08 -8.57 2.06
CA ALA A 62 14.81 -7.41 1.22
C ALA A 62 15.23 -7.61 -0.25
N LEU A 63 16.13 -8.56 -0.55
CA LEU A 63 16.48 -8.91 -1.92
C LEU A 63 15.28 -9.47 -2.70
N HIS A 64 14.31 -10.12 -2.03
CA HIS A 64 13.08 -10.57 -2.68
C HIS A 64 12.29 -9.39 -3.27
N PHE A 65 12.37 -8.20 -2.68
CA PHE A 65 11.66 -7.00 -3.15
C PHE A 65 12.26 -6.53 -4.49
N LEU A 66 13.59 -6.54 -4.58
CA LEU A 66 14.33 -6.20 -5.79
C LEU A 66 14.17 -7.25 -6.88
N LEU A 67 14.21 -8.53 -6.51
CA LEU A 67 14.04 -9.65 -7.43
C LEU A 67 12.64 -9.63 -8.06
N GLN A 68 11.59 -9.48 -7.24
CA GLN A 68 10.21 -9.39 -7.73
C GLN A 68 10.02 -8.18 -8.66
N SER A 69 10.53 -7.02 -8.27
CA SER A 69 10.46 -5.80 -9.09
C SER A 69 11.24 -5.96 -10.40
N GLY A 70 12.44 -6.56 -10.35
CA GLY A 70 13.30 -6.76 -11.51
C GLY A 70 12.73 -7.74 -12.53
N ILE A 71 12.24 -8.91 -12.09
CA ILE A 71 11.62 -9.91 -12.99
C ILE A 71 10.42 -9.30 -13.70
N THR A 72 9.55 -8.61 -12.95
CA THR A 72 8.31 -8.05 -13.50
C THR A 72 8.57 -6.87 -14.43
N TYR A 73 9.58 -6.03 -14.15
CA TYR A 73 10.02 -5.01 -15.10
C TYR A 73 10.58 -5.63 -16.38
N GLY A 74 11.39 -6.69 -16.28
CA GLY A 74 11.86 -7.46 -17.43
C GLY A 74 10.72 -7.96 -18.30
N ILE A 75 9.66 -8.50 -17.70
CA ILE A 75 8.44 -8.91 -18.40
C ILE A 75 7.77 -7.73 -19.12
N MET A 76 7.65 -6.57 -18.47
CA MET A 76 7.05 -5.37 -19.08
C MET A 76 7.83 -4.88 -20.30
N ILE A 77 9.15 -5.03 -20.32
CA ILE A 77 10.00 -4.58 -21.44
C ILE A 77 10.04 -5.62 -22.57
N LEU A 78 10.04 -6.91 -22.24
CA LEU A 78 10.15 -8.00 -23.21
C LEU A 78 8.82 -8.38 -23.86
N THR A 79 7.70 -8.09 -23.19
CA THR A 79 6.35 -8.44 -23.66
C THR A 79 5.68 -7.23 -24.30
N GLY A 80 4.91 -7.44 -25.37
CA GLY A 80 4.04 -6.39 -25.91
C GLY A 80 3.01 -5.89 -24.90
N VAL A 81 2.62 -4.62 -25.03
CA VAL A 81 1.70 -3.91 -24.13
C VAL A 81 0.35 -4.62 -23.96
N GLU A 82 -0.10 -5.36 -24.98
CA GLU A 82 -1.35 -6.14 -24.97
C GLU A 82 -1.39 -7.22 -23.89
N HIS A 83 -0.26 -7.86 -23.58
CA HIS A 83 -0.25 -9.06 -22.72
C HIS A 83 0.54 -8.89 -21.42
N MET A 84 1.37 -7.85 -21.29
CA MET A 84 2.27 -7.67 -20.14
C MET A 84 1.53 -7.70 -18.80
N HIS A 85 0.32 -7.14 -18.71
CA HIS A 85 -0.45 -7.07 -17.47
C HIS A 85 -0.84 -8.47 -16.95
N LYS A 86 -1.16 -9.40 -17.85
CA LYS A 86 -1.49 -10.79 -17.52
C LYS A 86 -0.25 -11.51 -16.97
N TYR A 87 0.89 -11.41 -17.66
CA TYR A 87 2.13 -12.05 -17.22
C TYR A 87 2.67 -11.44 -15.92
N CYS A 88 2.66 -10.11 -15.79
CA CYS A 88 3.04 -9.44 -14.55
C CYS A 88 2.14 -9.85 -13.38
N LEU A 89 0.83 -10.00 -13.59
CA LEU A 89 -0.11 -10.48 -12.57
C LEU A 89 0.24 -11.90 -12.12
N VAL A 90 0.37 -12.83 -13.06
CA VAL A 90 0.68 -14.24 -12.78
C VAL A 90 2.03 -14.39 -12.08
N VAL A 91 3.06 -13.71 -12.58
CA VAL A 91 4.42 -13.83 -12.01
C VAL A 91 4.52 -13.12 -10.66
N ALA A 92 3.94 -11.93 -10.50
CA ALA A 92 4.01 -11.20 -9.23
C ALA A 92 3.23 -11.92 -8.13
N LEU A 93 2.01 -12.41 -8.42
CA LEU A 93 1.23 -13.19 -7.45
C LEU A 93 1.85 -14.56 -7.21
N GLY A 94 2.31 -15.26 -8.25
CA GLY A 94 2.95 -16.57 -8.11
C GLY A 94 4.22 -16.51 -7.27
N TYR A 95 5.05 -15.48 -7.45
CA TYR A 95 6.24 -15.28 -6.64
C TYR A 95 5.90 -14.90 -5.20
N LEU A 96 4.90 -14.03 -4.98
CA LEU A 96 4.39 -13.73 -3.64
C LEU A 96 3.86 -14.99 -2.94
N SER A 97 3.06 -15.80 -3.64
CA SER A 97 2.55 -17.08 -3.13
C SER A 97 3.67 -18.04 -2.77
N PHE A 98 4.71 -18.15 -3.62
CA PHE A 98 5.89 -18.95 -3.32
C PHE A 98 6.59 -18.47 -2.04
N CYS A 99 6.78 -17.15 -1.87
CA CYS A 99 7.36 -16.60 -0.65
C CYS A 99 6.47 -16.80 0.58
N GLN A 100 5.15 -16.70 0.46
CA GLN A 100 4.20 -16.98 1.55
C GLN A 100 4.21 -18.46 1.96
N ILE A 101 4.20 -19.37 0.99
CA ILE A 101 4.29 -20.82 1.23
C ILE A 101 5.63 -21.15 1.88
N THR A 102 6.74 -20.63 1.34
CA THR A 102 8.07 -20.83 1.93
C THR A 102 8.12 -20.28 3.34
N ARG A 103 7.53 -19.09 3.59
CA ARG A 103 7.42 -18.50 4.93
C ARG A 103 6.75 -19.46 5.91
N VAL A 104 5.59 -20.02 5.55
CA VAL A 104 4.88 -20.99 6.38
C VAL A 104 5.69 -22.28 6.55
N TYR A 105 6.02 -22.99 5.47
CA TYR A 105 6.55 -24.35 5.58
C TYR A 105 8.04 -24.44 5.97
N VAL A 106 8.84 -23.41 5.68
CA VAL A 106 10.29 -23.42 5.98
C VAL A 106 10.59 -22.68 7.28
N PHE A 107 9.79 -21.70 7.67
CA PHE A 107 10.07 -20.86 8.85
C PHE A 107 9.14 -21.08 10.06
N ASP A 108 8.00 -21.80 9.94
CA ASP A 108 7.15 -22.17 11.12
C ASP A 108 7.72 -23.29 12.01
N TYR A 109 9.01 -23.60 11.95
CA TYR A 109 9.70 -24.33 13.04
C TYR A 109 10.18 -23.39 14.17
N GLY A 110 9.35 -22.41 14.55
CA GLY A 110 9.45 -21.75 15.85
C GLY A 110 10.17 -20.39 15.89
N MET A 111 10.20 -19.61 14.82
CA MET A 111 10.81 -18.27 14.83
C MET A 111 9.84 -17.22 14.28
N TYR A 112 9.21 -16.46 15.18
CA TYR A 112 8.43 -15.25 14.87
C TYR A 112 9.34 -14.18 14.27
N SER A 113 9.70 -14.31 12.98
CA SER A 113 10.43 -13.28 12.25
C SER A 113 9.46 -12.25 11.67
N ALA A 114 9.84 -10.97 11.66
CA ALA A 114 9.10 -9.90 10.99
C ALA A 114 8.77 -10.30 9.55
N ASP A 115 7.49 -10.23 9.24
CA ASP A 115 6.94 -10.75 8.00
C ASP A 115 7.37 -9.88 6.81
N PHE A 116 8.46 -10.30 6.14
CA PHE A 116 8.96 -9.64 4.93
C PHE A 116 7.97 -9.72 3.76
N THR A 117 7.00 -10.63 3.82
CA THR A 117 5.96 -10.74 2.78
C THR A 117 4.96 -9.59 2.86
N GLY A 118 4.86 -8.89 3.99
CA GLY A 118 4.06 -7.66 4.15
C GLY A 118 4.39 -6.58 3.11
N PRO A 119 5.63 -6.08 3.08
CA PRO A 119 6.15 -5.23 2.01
C PRO A 119 5.97 -5.82 0.61
N MET A 120 6.18 -7.13 0.43
CA MET A 120 5.99 -7.77 -0.88
C MET A 120 4.54 -7.69 -1.37
N MET A 121 3.55 -7.79 -0.48
CA MET A 121 2.14 -7.58 -0.85
C MET A 121 1.94 -6.17 -1.42
N VAL A 122 2.48 -5.15 -0.78
CA VAL A 122 2.39 -3.75 -1.24
C VAL A 122 3.08 -3.58 -2.61
N ILE A 123 4.27 -4.15 -2.78
CA ILE A 123 5.01 -4.13 -4.06
C ILE A 123 4.24 -4.88 -5.15
N THR A 124 3.65 -6.03 -4.84
CA THR A 124 2.80 -6.79 -5.78
C THR A 124 1.63 -5.94 -6.29
N GLN A 125 0.95 -5.23 -5.39
CA GLN A 125 -0.13 -4.32 -5.76
C GLN A 125 0.37 -3.19 -6.66
N LYS A 126 1.52 -2.58 -6.35
CA LYS A 126 2.14 -1.53 -7.17
C LYS A 126 2.51 -2.03 -8.57
N ILE A 127 3.22 -3.14 -8.67
CA ILE A 127 3.66 -3.76 -9.92
C ILE A 127 2.47 -4.06 -10.83
N THR A 128 1.47 -4.74 -10.27
CA THR A 128 0.28 -5.14 -11.04
C THR A 128 -0.56 -3.94 -11.45
N SER A 129 -0.72 -2.94 -10.56
CA SER A 129 -1.37 -1.67 -10.91
C SER A 129 -0.69 -1.00 -12.09
N VAL A 130 0.64 -0.83 -12.05
CA VAL A 130 1.41 -0.25 -13.14
C VAL A 130 1.22 -1.04 -14.44
N ALA A 131 1.27 -2.38 -14.39
CA ALA A 131 1.09 -3.20 -15.58
C ALA A 131 -0.28 -3.00 -16.23
N PHE A 132 -1.35 -2.98 -15.43
CA PHE A 132 -2.71 -2.71 -15.92
C PHE A 132 -2.88 -1.28 -16.41
N GLU A 133 -2.31 -0.30 -15.71
CA GLU A 133 -2.40 1.12 -16.06
C GLU A 133 -1.64 1.45 -17.35
N ILE A 134 -0.50 0.80 -17.63
CA ILE A 134 0.20 0.92 -18.92
C ILE A 134 -0.61 0.23 -20.03
N HIS A 135 -1.21 -0.94 -19.78
CA HIS A 135 -2.07 -1.59 -20.77
C HIS A 135 -3.27 -0.71 -21.14
N ASP A 136 -3.97 -0.18 -20.13
CA ASP A 136 -5.09 0.75 -20.35
C ASP A 136 -4.63 2.02 -21.10
N GLY A 137 -3.41 2.50 -20.86
CA GLY A 137 -2.90 3.71 -21.50
C GLY A 137 -2.28 3.54 -22.89
N MET A 138 -1.75 2.36 -23.23
CA MET A 138 -0.98 2.15 -24.46
C MET A 138 -1.59 1.12 -25.42
N ALA A 139 -2.41 0.19 -24.92
CA ALA A 139 -3.05 -0.85 -25.74
C ALA A 139 -4.52 -0.54 -26.04
N ARG A 140 -5.24 0.06 -25.07
CA ARG A 140 -6.68 0.31 -25.20
C ARG A 140 -6.99 1.72 -25.72
N LYS A 141 -8.10 1.83 -26.46
CA LYS A 141 -8.62 3.12 -26.92
C LYS A 141 -9.34 3.85 -25.78
N GLU A 142 -9.28 5.17 -25.79
CA GLU A 142 -9.78 6.00 -24.69
C GLU A 142 -11.31 5.93 -24.52
N ASP A 143 -12.07 5.70 -25.59
CA ASP A 143 -13.52 5.48 -25.55
C ASP A 143 -13.92 4.22 -24.78
N GLN A 144 -13.04 3.23 -24.70
CA GLN A 144 -13.27 1.97 -23.97
C GLN A 144 -12.95 2.07 -22.47
N LEU A 145 -12.31 3.16 -22.04
CA LEU A 145 -11.89 3.35 -20.66
C LEU A 145 -12.97 4.04 -19.84
N ASN A 146 -13.20 3.55 -18.63
CA ASN A 146 -14.00 4.30 -17.65
C ASN A 146 -13.23 5.54 -17.15
N GLN A 147 -13.92 6.47 -16.50
CA GLN A 147 -13.31 7.72 -16.04
C GLN A 147 -12.11 7.49 -15.11
N SER A 148 -12.18 6.48 -14.23
CA SER A 148 -11.08 6.16 -13.33
C SER A 148 -9.86 5.61 -14.06
N GLN A 149 -10.06 4.76 -15.08
CA GLN A 149 -9.00 4.20 -15.91
C GLN A 149 -8.32 5.30 -16.72
N LYS A 150 -9.08 6.25 -17.29
CA LYS A 150 -8.52 7.41 -18.00
C LYS A 150 -7.58 8.24 -17.13
N LEU A 151 -7.95 8.45 -15.86
CA LEU A 151 -7.15 9.23 -14.91
C LEU A 151 -5.85 8.51 -14.52
N LEU A 152 -5.87 7.18 -14.44
CA LEU A 152 -4.74 6.36 -14.01
C LEU A 152 -3.89 5.85 -15.17
N ALA A 153 -4.38 5.94 -16.41
CA ALA A 153 -3.71 5.43 -17.60
C ALA A 153 -2.27 5.97 -17.73
N ILE A 154 -1.32 5.05 -17.87
CA ILE A 154 0.10 5.38 -18.07
C ILE A 154 0.37 5.35 -19.57
N ARG A 155 0.73 6.51 -20.14
CA ARG A 155 0.90 6.69 -21.60
C ARG A 155 2.36 6.53 -22.06
N ARG A 156 3.31 6.32 -21.14
CA ARG A 156 4.73 6.11 -21.42
C ARG A 156 5.27 4.98 -20.57
N MET A 157 6.15 4.15 -21.13
CA MET A 157 6.84 3.14 -20.33
C MET A 157 7.72 3.81 -19.26
N PRO A 158 7.60 3.41 -17.98
CA PRO A 158 8.51 3.86 -16.93
C PRO A 158 9.95 3.51 -17.27
N SER A 159 10.89 4.42 -17.01
CA SER A 159 12.31 4.05 -16.95
C SER A 159 12.58 3.12 -15.76
N LEU A 160 13.70 2.39 -15.82
CA LEU A 160 14.12 1.50 -14.74
C LEU A 160 14.20 2.24 -13.40
N LEU A 161 14.74 3.45 -13.41
CA LEU A 161 14.87 4.27 -12.21
C LEU A 161 13.51 4.69 -11.67
N GLU A 162 12.61 5.22 -12.50
CA GLU A 162 11.25 5.60 -12.08
C GLU A 162 10.49 4.40 -11.49
N TYR A 163 10.61 3.23 -12.13
CA TYR A 163 9.94 2.00 -11.69
C TYR A 163 10.46 1.50 -10.34
N PHE A 164 11.78 1.40 -10.18
CA PHE A 164 12.36 1.00 -8.89
C PHE A 164 12.12 2.04 -7.80
N SER A 165 12.13 3.32 -8.15
CA SER A 165 11.82 4.40 -7.22
C SER A 165 10.37 4.33 -6.75
N TYR A 166 9.42 4.09 -7.64
CA TYR A 166 8.02 3.89 -7.27
C TYR A 166 7.81 2.66 -6.36
N ASN A 167 8.43 1.53 -6.67
CA ASN A 167 8.27 0.31 -5.89
C ASN A 167 9.00 0.38 -4.54
N CYS A 168 10.25 0.86 -4.54
CA CYS A 168 11.17 0.81 -3.41
C CYS A 168 11.41 2.18 -2.74
N ASN A 169 10.48 3.14 -2.83
CA ASN A 169 10.64 4.40 -2.12
C ASN A 169 10.55 4.24 -0.59
N PHE A 170 11.39 4.98 0.14
CA PHE A 170 11.43 4.94 1.60
C PHE A 170 10.11 5.30 2.30
N MET A 171 9.24 6.08 1.65
CA MET A 171 7.99 6.57 2.25
C MET A 171 6.93 5.47 2.38
N GLY A 172 6.98 4.44 1.51
CA GLY A 172 5.95 3.41 1.45
C GLY A 172 6.45 1.97 1.41
N ILE A 173 7.78 1.72 1.37
CA ILE A 173 8.32 0.36 1.22
C ILE A 173 7.99 -0.57 2.39
N LEU A 174 7.88 -0.04 3.62
CA LEU A 174 7.69 -0.88 4.81
C LEU A 174 6.21 -1.27 5.05
N ALA A 175 5.27 -0.34 4.84
CA ALA A 175 3.88 -0.51 5.26
C ALA A 175 2.83 -0.01 4.25
N GLY A 176 3.24 0.48 3.07
CA GLY A 176 2.37 1.28 2.21
C GLY A 176 2.19 2.70 2.77
N PRO A 177 1.07 3.39 2.46
CA PRO A 177 -0.02 2.99 1.58
C PRO A 177 0.43 2.80 0.12
N THR A 178 -0.35 2.06 -0.67
CA THR A 178 -0.16 2.04 -2.13
C THR A 178 -0.66 3.35 -2.73
N SER A 179 -0.03 3.81 -3.80
CA SER A 179 -0.37 5.06 -4.50
C SER A 179 -0.40 4.84 -6.00
N SER A 180 -1.06 5.71 -6.75
CA SER A 180 -0.97 5.72 -8.22
C SER A 180 0.46 6.01 -8.65
N TYR A 181 0.92 5.36 -9.73
CA TYR A 181 2.21 5.66 -10.33
C TYR A 181 2.28 7.11 -10.84
N ASN A 182 1.22 7.59 -11.50
CA ASN A 182 1.17 8.97 -12.00
C ASN A 182 1.28 10.01 -10.88
N ASP A 183 0.62 9.76 -9.73
CA ASP A 183 0.71 10.65 -8.56
C ASP A 183 2.12 10.65 -7.97
N TYR A 184 2.78 9.49 -7.92
CA TYR A 184 4.16 9.37 -7.44
C TYR A 184 5.16 10.11 -8.34
N ILE A 185 5.05 9.93 -9.67
CA ILE A 185 5.91 10.64 -10.62
C ILE A 185 5.67 12.15 -10.55
N ALA A 186 4.41 12.59 -10.49
CA ALA A 186 4.08 14.00 -10.33
C ALA A 186 4.70 14.59 -9.05
N PHE A 187 4.68 13.85 -7.95
CA PHE A 187 5.33 14.25 -6.69
C PHE A 187 6.86 14.38 -6.81
N ILE A 188 7.53 13.42 -7.47
CA ILE A 188 8.99 13.46 -7.63
C ILE A 188 9.43 14.53 -8.63
N GLU A 189 8.68 14.73 -9.71
CA GLU A 189 8.96 15.76 -10.71
C GLU A 189 8.55 17.16 -10.20
N GLY A 190 7.67 17.25 -9.21
CA GLY A 190 7.11 18.52 -8.72
C GLY A 190 6.15 19.16 -9.70
N THR A 191 5.50 18.37 -10.55
CA THR A 191 4.49 18.88 -11.47
C THR A 191 3.16 19.10 -10.71
N PRO A 192 2.41 20.16 -11.01
CA PRO A 192 1.09 20.36 -10.41
C PRO A 192 0.21 19.14 -10.71
N TYR A 193 -0.62 18.73 -9.74
CA TYR A 193 -1.55 17.61 -9.86
C TYR A 193 -2.49 17.80 -11.08
N ARG A 194 -2.06 17.36 -12.27
CA ARG A 194 -2.75 17.60 -13.56
C ARG A 194 -4.18 17.05 -13.60
N HIS A 195 -4.51 16.11 -12.72
CA HIS A 195 -5.70 15.27 -12.85
C HIS A 195 -6.95 15.82 -12.15
N ARG A 196 -6.87 16.79 -11.23
CA ARG A 196 -8.05 17.28 -10.48
C ARG A 196 -8.36 18.77 -10.59
N ASP A 197 -7.49 19.57 -11.20
CA ASP A 197 -7.83 20.93 -11.63
C ASP A 197 -8.93 20.96 -12.71
N LEU A 198 -9.19 19.82 -13.37
CA LEU A 198 -10.27 19.67 -14.34
C LEU A 198 -11.67 19.59 -13.70
N GLU A 199 -11.79 19.11 -12.45
CA GLU A 199 -13.06 19.12 -11.72
C GLU A 199 -13.39 20.52 -11.18
N THR A 200 -12.36 21.31 -10.84
CA THR A 200 -12.49 22.68 -10.35
C THR A 200 -12.43 23.71 -11.49
N LYS A 201 -13.15 23.47 -12.60
CA LYS A 201 -13.37 24.46 -13.68
C LYS A 201 -14.29 25.61 -13.25
N GLY A 202 -13.90 26.31 -12.19
CA GLY A 202 -14.58 27.50 -11.72
C GLY A 202 -14.00 27.98 -10.41
N LYS A 203 -13.18 29.04 -10.46
CA LYS A 203 -12.71 29.87 -9.32
C LYS A 203 -11.45 29.42 -8.56
N VAL A 204 -10.37 29.06 -9.25
CA VAL A 204 -9.03 29.22 -8.63
C VAL A 204 -8.34 30.42 -9.28
N ASN A 205 -8.47 31.58 -8.64
CA ASN A 205 -7.71 32.78 -8.96
C ASN A 205 -6.22 32.42 -9.02
N GLY A 206 -5.54 32.85 -10.09
CA GLY A 206 -4.12 32.55 -10.38
C GLY A 206 -3.09 32.99 -9.33
N LYS A 207 -3.52 33.43 -8.15
CA LYS A 207 -2.69 33.78 -6.98
C LYS A 207 -2.45 32.61 -6.01
N SER A 208 -3.18 31.48 -6.09
CA SER A 208 -2.92 30.33 -5.18
C SER A 208 -1.86 29.36 -5.69
N ARG A 209 -1.24 29.63 -6.85
CA ARG A 209 -0.26 28.74 -7.52
C ARG A 209 1.10 28.62 -6.81
N LEU A 210 1.32 29.34 -5.69
CA LEU A 210 2.66 29.60 -5.16
C LEU A 210 2.91 29.17 -3.71
N ASN A 211 1.89 28.77 -2.95
CA ASN A 211 2.11 28.35 -1.56
C ASN A 211 1.90 26.84 -1.45
N ASP A 212 3.00 26.10 -1.42
CA ASP A 212 3.00 24.71 -0.97
C ASP A 212 2.39 24.68 0.45
N PRO A 213 1.19 24.09 0.62
CA PRO A 213 0.56 24.08 1.92
C PRO A 213 1.46 23.36 2.92
N SER A 214 1.45 23.83 4.18
CA SER A 214 2.20 23.17 5.22
C SER A 214 1.49 21.86 5.64
N PRO A 215 2.18 20.70 5.62
CA PRO A 215 1.63 19.43 6.10
C PRO A 215 1.67 19.34 7.63
N ASN A 216 2.33 20.28 8.33
CA ASN A 216 2.66 20.13 9.75
C ASN A 216 1.42 19.87 10.62
N THR A 217 0.32 20.60 10.39
CA THR A 217 -0.93 20.42 11.14
C THR A 217 -1.51 19.02 10.93
N GLU A 218 -1.48 18.51 9.70
CA GLU A 218 -1.97 17.16 9.41
C GLU A 218 -1.06 16.10 10.04
N VAL A 219 0.25 16.24 9.85
CA VAL A 219 1.25 15.30 10.38
C VAL A 219 1.12 15.23 11.91
N ILE A 220 1.01 16.36 12.61
CA ILE A 220 0.79 16.39 14.08
C ILE A 220 -0.50 15.65 14.46
N ARG A 221 -1.60 15.86 13.72
CA ARG A 221 -2.87 15.17 13.98
C ARG A 221 -2.75 13.65 13.78
N LYS A 222 -2.07 13.22 12.72
CA LYS A 222 -1.81 11.79 12.45
C LYS A 222 -0.89 11.20 13.51
N LEU A 223 0.15 11.91 13.96
CA LEU A 223 1.02 11.47 15.06
C LEU A 223 0.27 11.36 16.40
N ALA A 224 -0.64 12.29 16.71
CA ALA A 224 -1.52 12.17 17.87
C ALA A 224 -2.42 10.92 17.77
N THR A 225 -2.95 10.65 16.58
CA THR A 225 -3.74 9.44 16.30
C THR A 225 -2.90 8.16 16.48
N CYS A 226 -1.64 8.17 16.02
CA CYS A 226 -0.70 7.08 16.23
C CYS A 226 -0.44 6.84 17.72
N PHE A 227 -0.19 7.91 18.49
CA PHE A 227 0.05 7.82 19.93
C PHE A 227 -1.16 7.21 20.66
N ILE A 228 -2.38 7.70 20.38
CA ILE A 228 -3.61 7.16 20.96
C ILE A 228 -3.80 5.69 20.57
N SER A 229 -3.65 5.34 19.29
CA SER A 229 -3.83 3.97 18.80
C SER A 229 -2.84 3.00 19.43
N LEU A 230 -1.58 3.41 19.57
CA LEU A 230 -0.54 2.61 20.23
C LEU A 230 -0.83 2.46 21.73
N LEU A 231 -1.24 3.53 22.42
CA LEU A 231 -1.59 3.48 23.84
C LEU A 231 -2.75 2.52 24.08
N VAL A 232 -3.80 2.60 23.26
CA VAL A 232 -4.94 1.67 23.31
C VAL A 232 -4.45 0.25 23.09
N PHE A 233 -3.69 -0.01 22.01
CA PHE A 233 -3.15 -1.34 21.71
C PHE A 233 -2.37 -1.92 22.90
N LEU A 234 -1.42 -1.17 23.46
CA LEU A 234 -0.58 -1.63 24.58
C LEU A 234 -1.40 -1.88 25.85
N SER A 235 -2.53 -1.19 26.02
CA SER A 235 -3.43 -1.36 27.16
C SER A 235 -4.32 -2.60 27.02
N VAL A 236 -4.82 -2.88 25.82
CA VAL A 236 -5.82 -3.96 25.59
C VAL A 236 -5.24 -5.26 25.05
N CYS A 237 -4.06 -5.26 24.42
CA CYS A 237 -3.50 -6.44 23.77
C CYS A 237 -3.23 -7.60 24.74
N LYS A 238 -2.98 -7.28 26.02
CA LYS A 238 -2.77 -8.29 27.08
C LYS A 238 -4.07 -8.83 27.68
N VAL A 239 -5.20 -8.16 27.46
CA VAL A 239 -6.50 -8.53 28.06
C VAL A 239 -7.14 -9.69 27.30
N CYS A 240 -7.05 -9.67 25.96
CA CYS A 240 -7.56 -10.73 25.09
C CYS A 240 -6.49 -11.14 24.07
N PRO A 241 -5.51 -11.99 24.45
CA PRO A 241 -4.49 -12.50 23.54
C PRO A 241 -5.13 -13.30 22.40
N VAL A 242 -4.68 -13.07 21.17
CA VAL A 242 -5.22 -13.74 19.98
C VAL A 242 -4.82 -15.21 19.94
N GLU A 243 -3.67 -15.54 20.53
CA GLU A 243 -3.10 -16.88 20.61
C GLU A 243 -4.04 -17.86 21.31
N ARG A 244 -4.88 -17.36 22.23
CA ARG A 244 -5.88 -18.18 22.94
C ARG A 244 -6.97 -18.74 22.01
N ASN A 245 -7.20 -18.17 20.82
CA ASN A 245 -8.18 -18.71 19.87
C ASN A 245 -7.76 -20.07 19.29
N VAL A 246 -6.46 -20.37 19.27
CA VAL A 246 -5.90 -21.61 18.71
C VAL A 246 -5.37 -22.54 19.81
N ASP A 247 -5.67 -22.23 21.06
CA ASP A 247 -5.27 -23.02 22.22
C ASP A 247 -6.21 -24.24 22.35
N ASP A 248 -5.62 -25.44 22.38
CA ASP A 248 -6.36 -26.70 22.41
C ASP A 248 -7.27 -26.83 23.65
N ASP A 249 -6.84 -26.32 24.81
CA ASP A 249 -7.63 -26.34 26.05
C ASP A 249 -8.83 -25.39 25.96
N PHE A 250 -8.62 -24.21 25.38
CA PHE A 250 -9.69 -23.25 25.13
C PHE A 250 -10.75 -23.81 24.17
N ILE A 251 -10.31 -24.43 23.07
CA ILE A 251 -11.20 -25.03 22.06
C ILE A 251 -11.97 -26.22 22.65
N ALA A 252 -11.31 -27.06 23.45
CA ALA A 252 -11.93 -28.23 24.06
C ALA A 252 -12.94 -27.88 25.18
N THR A 253 -12.70 -26.82 25.93
CA THR A 253 -13.45 -26.52 27.16
C THR A 253 -14.58 -25.51 26.96
N MET A 254 -14.45 -24.58 26.02
CA MET A 254 -15.40 -23.47 25.87
C MET A 254 -16.50 -23.79 24.85
N PRO A 255 -17.76 -23.40 25.13
CA PRO A 255 -18.84 -23.58 24.16
C PRO A 255 -18.63 -22.70 22.93
N PHE A 256 -19.07 -23.18 21.76
CA PHE A 256 -18.81 -22.53 20.46
C PHE A 256 -19.16 -21.04 20.41
N TYR A 257 -20.28 -20.62 21.00
CA TYR A 257 -20.64 -19.20 21.03
C TYR A 257 -19.62 -18.34 21.79
N ALA A 258 -19.03 -18.86 22.87
CA ALA A 258 -18.01 -18.15 23.63
C ALA A 258 -16.68 -18.09 22.87
N GLN A 259 -16.36 -19.12 22.07
CA GLN A 259 -15.22 -19.08 21.14
C GLN A 259 -15.41 -17.98 20.10
N VAL A 260 -16.60 -17.87 19.48
CA VAL A 260 -16.93 -16.82 18.50
C VAL A 260 -16.87 -15.42 19.12
N VAL A 261 -17.43 -15.23 20.32
CA VAL A 261 -17.36 -13.95 21.04
C VAL A 261 -15.91 -13.59 21.38
N TYR A 262 -15.13 -14.55 21.88
CA TYR A 262 -13.72 -14.33 22.20
C TYR A 262 -12.89 -14.01 20.95
N LEU A 263 -13.14 -14.69 19.84
CA LEU A 263 -12.52 -14.40 18.54
C LEU A 263 -12.80 -12.96 18.13
N TYR A 264 -14.05 -12.51 18.22
CA TYR A 264 -14.41 -11.14 17.91
C TYR A 264 -13.69 -10.12 18.82
N LEU A 265 -13.70 -10.35 20.14
CA LEU A 265 -13.05 -9.46 21.12
C LEU A 265 -11.53 -9.42 20.95
N SER A 266 -10.87 -10.54 20.74
CA SER A 266 -9.42 -10.62 20.52
C SER A 266 -8.98 -10.00 19.18
N MET A 267 -9.81 -10.09 18.14
CA MET A 267 -9.57 -9.37 16.88
C MET A 267 -9.79 -7.85 17.03
N LEU A 268 -10.74 -7.43 17.87
CA LEU A 268 -10.93 -6.02 18.21
C LEU A 268 -9.72 -5.44 18.96
N THR A 269 -9.16 -6.15 19.94
CA THR A 269 -8.01 -5.66 20.73
C THR A 269 -6.73 -5.54 19.92
N THR A 270 -6.60 -6.31 18.83
CA THR A 270 -5.43 -6.22 17.94
C THR A 270 -5.54 -5.17 16.86
N ARG A 271 -6.76 -4.73 16.51
CA ARG A 271 -7.00 -3.74 15.45
C ARG A 271 -6.20 -2.42 15.60
N PRO A 272 -6.05 -1.82 16.79
CA PRO A 272 -5.35 -0.55 16.95
C PRO A 272 -3.88 -0.57 16.52
N LYS A 273 -3.24 -1.75 16.46
CA LYS A 273 -1.87 -1.89 15.91
C LYS A 273 -1.81 -1.50 14.42
N TYR A 274 -2.84 -1.84 13.64
CA TYR A 274 -2.93 -1.46 12.23
C TYR A 274 -3.23 0.03 12.07
N TYR A 275 -4.05 0.60 12.96
CA TYR A 275 -4.29 2.04 13.01
C TYR A 275 -3.00 2.80 13.25
N PHE A 276 -2.16 2.35 14.18
CA PHE A 276 -0.84 2.92 14.41
C PHE A 276 0.04 2.83 13.16
N VAL A 277 0.26 1.63 12.62
CA VAL A 277 1.22 1.42 11.51
C VAL A 277 0.80 2.17 10.24
N TRP A 278 -0.46 2.06 9.81
CA TRP A 278 -0.92 2.69 8.58
C TRP A 278 -1.09 4.21 8.71
N THR A 279 -1.46 4.72 9.89
CA THR A 279 -1.51 6.18 10.11
C THR A 279 -0.11 6.78 10.17
N LEU A 280 0.87 6.07 10.74
CA LEU A 280 2.26 6.51 10.75
C LEU A 280 2.83 6.56 9.34
N ALA A 281 2.56 5.53 8.54
CA ALA A 281 2.96 5.49 7.14
C ALA A 281 2.35 6.65 6.34
N ASP A 282 1.07 6.94 6.54
CA ASP A 282 0.40 8.11 5.95
C ASP A 282 1.05 9.43 6.42
N ALA A 283 1.42 9.55 7.70
CA ALA A 283 2.12 10.72 8.23
C ALA A 283 3.50 10.92 7.57
N ILE A 284 4.25 9.85 7.31
CA ILE A 284 5.56 9.90 6.63
C ILE A 284 5.43 10.46 5.22
N ASN A 285 4.46 9.96 4.46
CA ASN A 285 4.22 10.45 3.11
C ASN A 285 3.83 11.94 3.13
N ASN A 286 2.90 12.33 4.01
CA ASN A 286 2.49 13.73 4.15
C ASN A 286 3.65 14.64 4.60
N ALA A 287 4.52 14.16 5.49
CA ALA A 287 5.72 14.90 5.91
C ALA A 287 6.70 15.14 4.76
N ALA A 288 6.81 14.20 3.81
CA ALA A 288 7.58 14.37 2.57
C ALA A 288 6.92 15.32 1.57
N GLY A 289 5.65 15.68 1.79
CA GLY A 289 4.83 16.47 0.87
C GLY A 289 4.03 15.62 -0.12
N PHE A 290 4.05 14.29 0.03
CA PHE A 290 3.28 13.35 -0.79
C PHE A 290 1.99 12.97 -0.08
N GLY A 291 0.84 13.45 -0.55
CA GLY A 291 -0.44 13.20 0.13
C GLY A 291 -1.46 14.33 0.01
N PHE A 292 -1.05 15.48 -0.51
CA PHE A 292 -1.93 16.62 -0.77
C PHE A 292 -2.96 16.30 -1.86
N ASN A 293 -4.22 16.65 -1.61
CA ASN A 293 -5.37 16.32 -2.45
C ASN A 293 -6.25 17.56 -2.72
N GLY A 294 -5.61 18.69 -2.98
CA GLY A 294 -6.28 19.97 -3.23
C GLY A 294 -6.88 20.59 -1.97
N TYR A 295 -7.81 21.52 -2.17
CA TYR A 295 -8.50 22.22 -1.09
C TYR A 295 -9.93 21.72 -0.94
N ASP A 296 -10.45 21.74 0.27
CA ASP A 296 -11.86 21.46 0.54
C ASP A 296 -12.76 22.65 0.16
N SER A 297 -14.07 22.49 0.36
CA SER A 297 -15.06 23.56 0.12
C SER A 297 -14.85 24.80 1.00
N ASN A 298 -14.11 24.66 2.10
CA ASN A 298 -13.80 25.73 3.05
C ASN A 298 -12.44 26.38 2.76
N GLY A 299 -11.72 25.93 1.72
CA GLY A 299 -10.39 26.41 1.37
C GLY A 299 -9.25 25.86 2.23
N LEU A 300 -9.49 24.82 3.03
CA LEU A 300 -8.45 24.14 3.82
C LEU A 300 -7.75 23.07 2.98
N PRO A 301 -6.42 22.91 3.13
CA PRO A 301 -5.67 21.90 2.39
C PRO A 301 -6.04 20.48 2.85
N ARG A 302 -6.38 19.61 1.90
CA ARG A 302 -6.64 18.19 2.17
C ARG A 302 -5.38 17.37 1.98
N TRP A 303 -5.12 16.46 2.91
CA TRP A 303 -3.95 15.59 2.96
C TRP A 303 -4.36 14.11 3.05
N ASP A 304 -5.32 13.73 2.19
CA ASP A 304 -5.95 12.42 2.17
C ASP A 304 -5.76 11.66 0.85
N LEU A 305 -4.83 12.10 -0.02
CA LEU A 305 -4.61 11.50 -1.34
C LEU A 305 -4.32 10.00 -1.27
N ILE A 306 -3.49 9.61 -0.30
CA ILE A 306 -3.02 8.22 -0.14
C ILE A 306 -3.44 7.61 1.20
N SER A 307 -4.46 8.15 1.87
CA SER A 307 -4.91 7.62 3.16
C SER A 307 -5.49 6.21 3.05
N ASN A 308 -4.96 5.28 3.85
CA ASN A 308 -5.38 3.87 3.87
C ASN A 308 -6.49 3.55 4.88
N LEU A 309 -6.78 4.48 5.80
CA LEU A 309 -7.70 4.27 6.91
C LEU A 309 -8.57 5.49 7.17
N ARG A 310 -9.81 5.23 7.55
CA ARG A 310 -10.73 6.23 8.13
C ARG A 310 -11.32 5.69 9.44
N ILE A 311 -10.53 5.77 10.51
CA ILE A 311 -10.80 5.10 11.81
C ILE A 311 -12.23 5.32 12.31
N MET A 312 -12.72 6.56 12.33
CA MET A 312 -14.08 6.85 12.81
C MET A 312 -15.18 6.15 12.00
N ASN A 313 -15.02 6.07 10.68
CA ASN A 313 -15.97 5.37 9.82
C ASN A 313 -15.90 3.85 9.98
N ILE A 314 -14.77 3.33 10.44
CA ILE A 314 -14.57 1.90 10.70
C ILE A 314 -15.24 1.52 12.02
N GLU A 315 -14.99 2.28 13.08
CA GLU A 315 -15.55 1.99 14.43
C GLU A 315 -17.05 2.29 14.52
N LEU A 316 -17.56 3.23 13.72
CA LEU A 316 -18.98 3.57 13.65
C LEU A 316 -19.70 2.94 12.44
N ALA A 317 -19.08 1.97 11.77
CA ALA A 317 -19.65 1.34 10.59
C ALA A 317 -20.98 0.65 10.92
N THR A 318 -22.06 1.04 10.23
CA THR A 318 -23.39 0.43 10.36
C THR A 318 -23.59 -0.78 9.46
N SER A 319 -22.63 -1.07 8.58
CA SER A 319 -22.66 -2.23 7.68
C SER A 319 -21.25 -2.71 7.35
N PHE A 320 -21.13 -3.99 6.99
CA PHE A 320 -19.86 -4.58 6.59
C PHE A 320 -19.26 -3.90 5.34
N LYS A 321 -20.11 -3.46 4.42
CA LYS A 321 -19.68 -2.68 3.25
C LYS A 321 -18.98 -1.38 3.66
N VAL A 322 -19.58 -0.61 4.58
CA VAL A 322 -18.97 0.64 5.08
C VAL A 322 -17.65 0.35 5.79
N PHE A 323 -17.55 -0.73 6.55
CA PHE A 323 -16.30 -1.15 7.16
C PHE A 323 -15.21 -1.42 6.12
N LEU A 324 -15.50 -2.25 5.11
CA LEU A 324 -14.56 -2.60 4.04
C LEU A 324 -14.14 -1.39 3.19
N ASP A 325 -15.07 -0.48 2.89
CA ASP A 325 -14.78 0.72 2.10
C ASP A 325 -13.85 1.72 2.84
N ASN A 326 -13.64 1.55 4.16
CA ASN A 326 -12.80 2.43 4.98
C ASN A 326 -11.55 1.73 5.58
N TRP A 327 -11.43 0.41 5.43
CA TRP A 327 -10.31 -0.39 5.90
C TRP A 327 -9.39 -0.79 4.74
N ASN A 328 -8.10 -0.47 4.83
CA ASN A 328 -7.11 -0.75 3.78
C ASN A 328 -7.57 -0.27 2.39
N ILE A 329 -7.97 0.99 2.33
CA ILE A 329 -8.68 1.62 1.21
C ILE A 329 -7.97 1.41 -0.12
N GLN A 330 -6.64 1.55 -0.16
CA GLN A 330 -5.89 1.47 -1.41
C GLN A 330 -5.80 0.04 -1.95
N THR A 331 -5.70 -0.96 -1.07
CA THR A 331 -5.83 -2.37 -1.46
C THR A 331 -7.23 -2.69 -1.96
N ALA A 332 -8.28 -2.18 -1.32
CA ALA A 332 -9.65 -2.36 -1.81
C ALA A 332 -9.84 -1.73 -3.20
N HIS A 333 -9.29 -0.53 -3.43
CA HIS A 333 -9.29 0.08 -4.75
C HIS A 333 -8.48 -0.73 -5.77
N TRP A 334 -7.34 -1.29 -5.39
CA TRP A 334 -6.55 -2.17 -6.25
C TRP A 334 -7.34 -3.42 -6.65
N LEU A 335 -7.95 -4.13 -5.69
CA LEU A 335 -8.79 -5.31 -5.96
C LEU A 335 -9.91 -5.00 -6.96
N LYS A 336 -10.62 -3.89 -6.74
CA LYS A 336 -11.70 -3.45 -7.63
C LYS A 336 -11.19 -3.14 -9.05
N ARG A 337 -9.98 -2.59 -9.17
CA ARG A 337 -9.39 -2.23 -10.46
C ARG A 337 -8.84 -3.44 -11.21
N SER A 338 -7.95 -4.19 -10.57
CA SER A 338 -7.21 -5.28 -11.20
C SER A 338 -8.03 -6.55 -11.41
N PHE A 339 -9.01 -6.82 -10.54
CA PHE A 339 -9.84 -8.02 -10.67
C PHE A 339 -11.24 -7.69 -11.16
N TYR A 340 -11.98 -6.83 -10.46
CA TYR A 340 -13.39 -6.63 -10.81
C TYR A 340 -13.55 -6.01 -12.20
N TYR A 341 -12.91 -4.88 -12.50
CA TYR A 341 -13.06 -4.27 -13.83
C TYR A 341 -12.35 -5.04 -14.94
N SER A 342 -11.17 -5.62 -14.69
CA SER A 342 -10.46 -6.39 -15.71
C SER A 342 -11.13 -7.73 -16.04
N PHE A 343 -11.62 -8.48 -15.04
CA PHE A 343 -12.31 -9.76 -15.30
C PHE A 343 -13.72 -9.57 -15.85
N VAL A 344 -14.48 -8.58 -15.36
CA VAL A 344 -15.82 -8.31 -15.91
C VAL A 344 -15.73 -7.87 -17.37
N VAL A 345 -14.71 -7.07 -17.72
CA VAL A 345 -14.46 -6.73 -19.14
C VAL A 345 -14.13 -8.00 -19.95
N CYS A 346 -13.25 -8.89 -19.45
CA CYS A 346 -12.98 -10.18 -20.09
C CYS A 346 -14.21 -11.08 -20.26
N LEU A 347 -15.15 -11.07 -19.30
CA LEU A 347 -16.39 -11.86 -19.37
C LEU A 347 -17.44 -11.26 -20.32
N SER A 348 -17.38 -9.95 -20.56
CA SER A 348 -18.28 -9.23 -21.48
C SER A 348 -17.77 -9.15 -22.92
N SER A 349 -16.49 -9.46 -23.13
CA SER A 349 -15.91 -9.70 -24.46
C SER A 349 -15.99 -11.20 -24.76
N ASP A 350 -16.80 -11.59 -25.75
CA ASP A 350 -16.95 -12.97 -26.25
C ASP A 350 -15.62 -13.55 -26.79
N GLU A 351 -14.65 -13.83 -25.92
CA GLU A 351 -13.46 -14.62 -26.25
C GLU A 351 -13.66 -16.08 -25.79
N PRO A 352 -13.55 -17.06 -26.70
CA PRO A 352 -13.95 -18.46 -26.46
C PRO A 352 -13.01 -19.26 -25.53
N PHE A 353 -12.09 -18.61 -24.82
CA PHE A 353 -11.10 -19.29 -23.96
C PHE A 353 -11.49 -19.33 -22.47
N CYS A 354 -12.64 -18.76 -22.10
CA CYS A 354 -13.06 -18.63 -20.69
C CYS A 354 -13.93 -19.76 -20.13
N GLU A 355 -14.48 -20.69 -20.93
CA GLU A 355 -15.42 -21.68 -20.40
C GLU A 355 -14.75 -22.76 -19.51
N ASP A 356 -13.49 -23.13 -19.74
CA ASP A 356 -12.90 -24.29 -19.06
C ASP A 356 -12.14 -23.98 -17.75
N ASN A 357 -11.80 -22.71 -17.46
CA ASN A 357 -11.01 -22.35 -16.26
C ASN A 357 -11.83 -21.68 -15.13
N VAL A 358 -13.10 -21.33 -15.37
CA VAL A 358 -13.91 -20.53 -14.44
C VAL A 358 -14.43 -21.34 -13.24
N HIS A 359 -14.55 -22.67 -13.34
CA HIS A 359 -14.96 -23.50 -12.20
C HIS A 359 -13.84 -23.79 -11.18
N GLY A 360 -12.57 -23.56 -11.52
CA GLY A 360 -11.44 -23.83 -10.61
C GLY A 360 -11.02 -22.64 -9.75
N THR A 361 -11.08 -21.41 -10.27
CA THR A 361 -10.41 -20.25 -9.65
C THR A 361 -11.29 -19.50 -8.65
N VAL A 362 -12.61 -19.53 -8.80
CA VAL A 362 -13.54 -18.83 -7.88
C VAL A 362 -13.59 -19.49 -6.50
N THR A 363 -13.29 -20.78 -6.42
CA THR A 363 -13.28 -21.55 -5.15
C THR A 363 -12.05 -21.24 -4.28
N PHE A 364 -10.95 -20.72 -4.84
CA PHE A 364 -9.71 -20.45 -4.11
C PHE A 364 -9.65 -19.10 -3.39
N ILE A 365 -10.60 -18.19 -3.64
CA ILE A 365 -10.57 -16.82 -3.08
C ILE A 365 -11.51 -16.68 -1.86
N THR A 366 -12.33 -17.69 -1.56
CA THR A 366 -13.33 -17.65 -0.47
C THR A 366 -13.16 -18.75 0.57
N GLN A 367 -11.98 -19.34 0.72
CA GLN A 367 -11.62 -20.16 1.88
C GLN A 367 -10.46 -19.56 2.65
#